data_AF-A0AA39SIN2-F1
#
_entry.id   AF-A0AA39SIN2-F1
#
_cell.length_a   1.000
_cell.length_b   1.000
_cell.length_c   1.000
_cell.angle_alpha   90.00
_cell.angle_beta   90.00
_cell.angle_gamma   90.00
#
_symmetry.space_group_name_H-M   'P 1'
#
loop_
_entity.id
_entity.type
_entity.pdbx_description
1 polymer ?
#
loop_
_entity_poly.entity_id
_entity_poly.type
_entity_poly.pdbx_seq_one_letter_code
_entity_poly.pdbx_strand_id
1 'polypeptide(L)'
;MDYAHTAENIFNVILSVLETYEITNRILYITLDNASANTSSIALFVDRNIPQDGGYFFHQRCACHIINLVVQAGLKKVSDRVDRIRDAISWIGSSNPRFQEFRRHCTLNNLRPRRFQTDMPVRWNSTYLMLENCLPYDTTISGFYNMKLAELGRPQSEALTPDDWYVAKVFVEFLKIFYDATVTLSGVYYPTSCEPIHRIVEMSEAINNYRADEHLGIAVVAMEAKLKKYWSTIPLLYALSIVIDPRIKLSGLEVFLEVIGTNLEIHYSAQVTDIRNKLFEVFRIYERRFGGIETQPSTELETQSEQTSWAILKRRKKDKSASTSSTQRSGPSSCAELNRYLEAQFDAVEDKKELDLLLFWKSYTHRYPVLSQLARDLLVIPVSTVSSEQAFSTSGRIIEPRRSCLTPDMVEVLTSLRDWEHAKKRLQNQTIDNELIQNFNNLYVDEASGSGSNQFQN
;
A
#
# COMPACT_ATOMS: atom_id res chain seq x y z
N MET A 1 2.01 -0.88 31.13
CA MET A 1 1.58 -2.21 30.68
C MET A 1 2.82 -3.09 30.67
N ASP A 2 2.99 -3.94 31.68
CA ASP A 2 4.14 -4.84 31.83
C ASP A 2 3.78 -6.26 31.33
N TYR A 3 3.23 -6.37 30.12
CA TYR A 3 3.00 -7.68 29.52
C TYR A 3 3.99 -7.88 28.37
N ALA A 4 4.73 -8.99 28.43
CA ALA A 4 5.63 -9.38 27.36
C ALA A 4 4.85 -9.56 26.04
N HIS A 5 5.40 -9.07 24.93
CA HIS A 5 4.85 -9.23 23.58
C HIS A 5 5.05 -10.68 23.07
N THR A 6 4.49 -11.66 23.77
CA THR A 6 4.51 -13.08 23.39
C THR A 6 3.36 -13.40 22.44
N ALA A 7 3.53 -14.48 21.67
CA ALA A 7 2.51 -14.96 20.74
C ALA A 7 1.16 -15.26 21.44
N GLU A 8 1.21 -15.86 22.63
CA GLU A 8 0.03 -16.21 23.43
C GLU A 8 -0.71 -14.96 23.92
N ASN A 9 0.03 -13.95 24.38
CA ASN A 9 -0.57 -12.70 24.84
C ASN A 9 -1.26 -11.96 23.69
N ILE A 10 -0.61 -11.90 22.52
CA ILE A 10 -1.19 -11.29 21.32
C ILE A 10 -2.46 -12.04 20.89
N PHE A 11 -2.39 -13.38 20.84
CA PHE A 11 -3.54 -14.22 20.54
C PHE A 11 -4.70 -13.99 21.52
N ASN A 12 -4.44 -14.00 22.83
CA ASN A 12 -5.47 -13.83 23.85
C ASN A 12 -6.12 -12.45 23.80
N VAL A 13 -5.35 -11.39 23.52
CA VAL A 13 -5.89 -10.02 23.36
C VAL A 13 -6.75 -9.91 22.11
N ILE A 14 -6.33 -10.46 20.98
CA ILE A 14 -7.15 -10.46 19.76
C ILE A 14 -8.44 -11.27 20.01
N LEU A 15 -8.32 -12.44 20.65
CA LEU A 15 -9.47 -13.29 20.96
C LEU A 15 -10.47 -12.59 21.88
N SER A 16 -10.01 -11.92 22.94
CA SER A 16 -10.90 -11.21 23.86
C SER A 16 -11.67 -10.08 23.17
N VAL A 17 -11.05 -9.38 22.22
CA VAL A 17 -11.73 -8.39 21.38
C VAL A 17 -12.80 -9.08 20.51
N LEU A 18 -12.45 -10.17 19.84
CA LEU A 18 -13.39 -10.91 18.99
C LEU A 18 -14.59 -11.46 19.77
N GLU A 19 -14.37 -11.92 21.01
CA GLU A 19 -15.41 -12.38 21.93
C GLU A 19 -16.29 -11.22 22.41
N THR A 20 -15.69 -10.08 22.75
CA THR A 20 -16.42 -8.87 23.18
C THR A 20 -17.40 -8.38 22.12
N TYR A 21 -17.03 -8.49 20.83
CA TYR A 21 -17.89 -8.11 19.71
C TYR A 21 -18.72 -9.28 19.15
N GLU A 22 -18.64 -10.48 19.75
CA GLU A 22 -19.37 -11.68 19.32
C GLU A 22 -19.11 -12.11 17.86
N ILE A 23 -17.87 -11.93 17.39
CA ILE A 23 -17.45 -12.18 15.99
C ILE A 23 -16.38 -13.27 15.86
N THR A 24 -16.12 -14.08 16.88
CA THR A 24 -15.08 -15.14 16.88
C THR A 24 -15.21 -16.11 15.69
N ASN A 25 -16.42 -16.35 15.19
CA ASN A 25 -16.68 -17.21 14.03
C ASN A 25 -16.98 -16.43 12.73
N ARG A 26 -16.72 -15.13 12.70
CA ARG A 26 -16.99 -14.23 11.55
C ARG A 26 -15.72 -13.48 11.15
N ILE A 27 -14.61 -14.20 11.11
CA ILE A 27 -13.28 -13.65 10.82
C ILE A 27 -12.89 -14.07 9.41
N LEU A 28 -12.78 -13.10 8.52
CA LEU A 28 -12.33 -13.33 7.15
C LEU A 28 -10.81 -13.29 7.04
N TYR A 29 -10.17 -12.33 7.71
CA TYR A 29 -8.72 -12.15 7.64
C TYR A 29 -8.15 -11.53 8.91
N ILE A 30 -6.83 -11.71 9.10
CA ILE A 30 -6.02 -10.93 10.04
C ILE A 30 -4.74 -10.45 9.35
N THR A 31 -4.53 -9.14 9.35
CA THR A 31 -3.29 -8.50 8.85
C THR A 31 -2.48 -7.98 10.04
N LEU A 32 -1.21 -8.36 10.12
CA LEU A 32 -0.28 -7.91 11.17
C LEU A 32 1.04 -7.42 10.57
N ASP A 33 1.83 -6.68 11.34
CA ASP A 33 3.20 -6.35 10.95
C ASP A 33 4.10 -7.60 10.91
N ASN A 34 5.38 -7.42 10.56
CA ASN A 34 6.31 -8.53 10.39
C ASN A 34 7.07 -8.94 11.68
N ALA A 35 6.52 -8.71 12.86
CA ALA A 35 7.10 -9.23 14.11
C ALA A 35 6.99 -10.77 14.21
N SER A 36 8.00 -11.41 14.80
CA SER A 36 8.02 -12.88 14.97
C SER A 36 6.86 -13.37 15.84
N ALA A 37 6.57 -12.67 16.94
CA ALA A 37 5.46 -12.98 17.83
C ALA A 37 4.09 -12.94 17.11
N ASN A 38 3.91 -12.02 16.14
CA ASN A 38 2.71 -11.94 15.33
C ASN A 38 2.52 -13.19 14.47
N THR A 39 3.58 -13.67 13.80
CA THR A 39 3.51 -14.91 13.00
C THR A 39 3.12 -16.10 13.88
N SER A 40 3.73 -16.23 15.06
CA SER A 40 3.40 -17.30 16.01
C SER A 40 1.98 -17.19 16.57
N SER A 41 1.45 -15.97 16.77
CA SER A 41 0.08 -15.78 17.24
C SER A 41 -0.96 -16.27 16.24
N ILE A 42 -0.69 -16.13 14.93
CA ILE A 42 -1.58 -16.62 13.87
C ILE A 42 -1.60 -18.14 13.81
N ALA A 43 -0.49 -18.81 14.09
CA ALA A 43 -0.47 -20.26 14.19
C ALA A 43 -1.48 -20.76 15.25
N LEU A 44 -1.63 -20.03 16.37
CA LEU A 44 -2.61 -20.37 17.41
C LEU A 44 -4.07 -20.26 16.92
N PHE A 45 -4.39 -19.33 16.02
CA PHE A 45 -5.72 -19.25 15.39
C PHE A 45 -6.00 -20.49 14.53
N VAL A 46 -5.01 -20.91 13.75
CA VAL A 46 -5.10 -22.10 12.89
C VAL A 46 -5.21 -23.37 13.74
N ASP A 47 -4.35 -23.53 14.75
CA ASP A 47 -4.31 -24.70 15.64
C ASP A 47 -5.61 -24.86 16.44
N ARG A 48 -6.25 -23.75 16.82
CA ARG A 48 -7.54 -23.74 17.53
C ARG A 48 -8.76 -23.75 16.61
N ASN A 49 -8.55 -23.86 15.29
CA ASN A 49 -9.60 -23.89 14.28
C ASN A 49 -10.56 -22.68 14.39
N ILE A 50 -10.00 -21.47 14.50
CA ILE A 50 -10.74 -20.21 14.54
C ILE A 50 -10.55 -19.51 13.18
N PRO A 51 -11.64 -19.21 12.45
CA PRO A 51 -13.06 -19.41 12.78
C PRO A 51 -13.53 -20.87 12.61
N GLN A 52 -14.51 -21.29 13.42
CA GLN A 52 -15.02 -22.68 13.41
C GLN A 52 -16.04 -22.95 12.29
N ASP A 53 -16.48 -21.92 11.56
CA ASP A 53 -17.55 -22.01 10.55
C ASP A 53 -17.13 -22.71 9.25
N GLY A 54 -15.87 -23.14 9.15
CA GLY A 54 -15.31 -23.79 7.96
C GLY A 54 -15.03 -22.83 6.80
N GLY A 55 -15.08 -21.51 7.05
CA GLY A 55 -14.63 -20.48 6.11
C GLY A 55 -13.12 -20.53 5.86
N TYR A 56 -12.67 -19.92 4.77
CA TYR A 56 -11.23 -19.76 4.52
C TYR A 56 -10.70 -18.53 5.24
N PHE A 57 -9.74 -18.72 6.12
CA PHE A 57 -9.10 -17.66 6.91
C PHE A 57 -7.84 -17.14 6.20
N PHE A 58 -7.82 -15.86 5.85
CA PHE A 58 -6.65 -15.22 5.25
C PHE A 58 -5.74 -14.59 6.31
N HIS A 59 -4.46 -14.90 6.26
CA HIS A 59 -3.45 -14.15 6.98
C HIS A 59 -2.49 -13.48 6.00
N GLN A 60 -2.20 -12.20 6.23
CA GLN A 60 -1.23 -11.44 5.48
C GLN A 60 -0.34 -10.59 6.40
N ARG A 61 0.91 -10.42 5.99
CA ARG A 61 1.82 -9.43 6.59
C ARG A 61 1.62 -8.08 5.94
N CYS A 62 1.71 -7.00 6.72
CA CYS A 62 1.59 -5.63 6.22
C CYS A 62 2.60 -5.36 5.08
N ALA A 63 2.09 -5.09 3.87
CA ALA A 63 2.88 -4.82 2.69
C ALA A 63 3.71 -3.54 2.84
N CYS A 64 3.12 -2.46 3.38
CA CYS A 64 3.84 -1.21 3.65
C CYS A 64 4.99 -1.40 4.64
N HIS A 65 4.80 -2.25 5.65
CA HIS A 65 5.88 -2.59 6.59
C HIS A 65 7.01 -3.37 5.91
N ILE A 66 6.67 -4.31 5.02
CA ILE A 66 7.68 -5.00 4.19
C ILE A 66 8.45 -4.00 3.32
N ILE A 67 7.77 -3.06 2.65
CA ILE A 67 8.42 -2.00 1.86
C ILE A 67 9.35 -1.16 2.73
N ASN A 68 8.92 -0.76 3.93
CA ASN A 68 9.80 -0.08 4.88
C ASN A 68 11.05 -0.90 5.20
N LEU A 69 10.92 -2.20 5.48
CA LEU A 69 12.07 -3.07 5.74
C LEU A 69 13.01 -3.20 4.53
N VAL A 70 12.46 -3.18 3.32
CA VAL A 70 13.24 -3.17 2.06
C VAL A 70 14.02 -1.87 1.97
N VAL A 71 13.36 -0.72 1.97
CA VAL A 71 14.01 0.60 1.80
C VAL A 71 15.01 0.89 2.90
N GLN A 72 14.71 0.54 4.16
CA GLN A 72 15.63 0.69 5.28
C GLN A 72 16.93 -0.11 5.10
N ALA A 73 16.89 -1.25 4.39
CA ALA A 73 18.11 -2.00 4.09
C ALA A 73 19.01 -1.26 3.10
N GLY A 74 18.43 -0.55 2.13
CA GLY A 74 19.16 0.30 1.19
C GLY A 74 19.67 1.59 1.82
N LEU A 75 18.82 2.28 2.60
CA LEU A 75 19.18 3.51 3.32
C LEU A 75 20.42 3.33 4.21
N LYS A 76 20.54 2.18 4.88
CA LYS A 76 21.72 1.84 5.68
C LYS A 76 23.04 1.77 4.89
N LYS A 77 22.98 1.62 3.57
CA LYS A 77 24.17 1.57 2.70
C LYS A 77 24.59 2.95 2.19
N VAL A 78 23.68 3.93 2.27
CA VAL A 78 23.91 5.32 1.85
C VAL A 78 23.78 6.29 3.02
N SER A 79 23.75 5.79 4.26
CA SER A 79 23.48 6.58 5.48
C SER A 79 24.42 7.75 5.60
N ASP A 80 25.73 7.55 5.40
CA ASP A 80 26.73 8.60 5.61
C ASP A 80 26.46 9.87 4.76
N ARG A 81 25.96 9.69 3.54
CA ARG A 81 25.62 10.77 2.60
C ARG A 81 24.32 11.46 3.01
N VAL A 82 23.32 10.68 3.39
CA VAL A 82 22.03 11.19 3.87
C VAL A 82 22.19 11.91 5.21
N ASP A 83 23.06 11.40 6.08
CA ASP A 83 23.40 11.96 7.40
C ASP A 83 24.05 13.33 7.26
N ARG A 84 25.00 13.51 6.33
CA ARG A 84 25.57 14.84 6.04
C ARG A 84 24.50 15.86 5.62
N ILE A 85 23.56 15.48 4.75
CA ILE A 85 22.46 16.36 4.34
C ILE A 85 21.57 16.70 5.54
N ARG A 86 21.22 15.69 6.35
CA ARG A 86 20.41 15.87 7.57
C ARG A 86 21.08 16.80 8.57
N ASP A 87 22.37 16.62 8.82
CA ASP A 87 23.15 17.43 9.74
C ASP A 87 23.23 18.89 9.27
N ALA A 88 23.43 19.11 7.97
CA ALA A 88 23.43 20.44 7.39
C ALA A 88 22.10 21.17 7.59
N ILE A 89 20.96 20.54 7.24
CA ILE A 89 19.65 21.19 7.40
C ILE A 89 19.27 21.37 8.88
N SER A 90 19.64 20.41 9.74
CA SER A 90 19.46 20.51 11.19
C SER A 90 20.23 21.69 11.77
N TRP A 91 21.50 21.84 11.36
CA TRP A 91 22.33 22.96 11.78
C TRP A 91 21.78 24.31 11.31
N ILE A 92 21.35 24.41 10.05
CA ILE A 92 20.73 25.63 9.50
C ILE A 92 19.47 26.00 10.30
N GLY A 93 18.62 25.02 10.61
CA GLY A 93 17.35 25.21 11.32
C GLY A 93 17.46 25.38 12.83
N SER A 94 18.60 25.03 13.43
CA SER A 94 18.79 24.98 14.90
C SER A 94 18.62 26.31 15.64
N SER A 95 18.73 27.45 14.95
CA SER A 95 18.54 28.77 15.57
C SER A 95 17.96 29.78 14.59
N ASN A 96 17.14 30.70 15.10
CA ASN A 96 16.58 31.78 14.29
C ASN A 96 17.64 32.64 13.58
N PRO A 97 18.78 33.03 14.20
CA PRO A 97 19.82 33.79 13.51
C PRO A 97 20.43 33.04 12.31
N ARG A 98 20.79 31.75 12.48
CA ARG A 98 21.31 30.91 11.39
C ARG A 98 20.32 30.83 10.23
N PHE A 99 19.04 30.61 10.55
CA PHE A 99 18.00 30.53 9.54
C PHE A 99 17.78 31.88 8.82
N GLN A 100 17.85 33.02 9.50
CA GLN A 100 17.74 34.34 8.86
C GLN A 100 18.91 34.60 7.90
N GLU A 101 20.11 34.17 8.26
CA GLU A 101 21.27 34.29 7.39
C GLU A 101 21.16 33.38 6.16
N PHE A 102 20.69 32.14 6.36
CA PHE A 102 20.38 31.23 5.26
C PHE A 102 19.28 31.79 4.34
N ARG A 103 18.22 32.38 4.91
CA ARG A 103 17.16 33.07 4.16
C ARG A 103 17.74 34.14 3.23
N ARG A 104 18.64 34.99 3.75
CA ARG A 104 19.34 35.99 2.94
C ARG A 104 20.17 35.34 1.83
N HIS A 105 20.85 34.23 2.15
CA HIS A 105 21.62 33.46 1.18
C HIS A 105 20.73 32.87 0.06
N CYS A 106 19.53 32.35 0.38
CA CYS A 106 18.56 31.91 -0.63
C CYS A 106 18.15 33.05 -1.56
N THR A 107 17.79 34.21 -1.01
CA THR A 107 17.38 35.38 -1.81
C THR A 107 18.49 35.85 -2.76
N LEU A 108 19.76 35.85 -2.31
CA LEU A 108 20.90 36.18 -3.15
C LEU A 108 21.13 35.19 -4.30
N ASN A 109 20.73 33.94 -4.13
CA ASN A 109 20.82 32.89 -5.15
C ASN A 109 19.51 32.74 -5.95
N ASN A 110 18.60 33.73 -5.88
CA ASN A 110 17.29 33.72 -6.56
C ASN A 110 16.40 32.50 -6.21
N LEU A 111 16.54 31.94 -5.00
CA LEU A 111 15.67 30.89 -4.49
C LEU A 111 14.70 31.42 -3.45
N ARG A 112 13.44 30.96 -3.51
CA ARG A 112 12.43 31.28 -2.48
C ARG A 112 12.86 30.68 -1.14
N PRO A 113 13.03 31.47 -0.06
CA PRO A 113 13.47 30.91 1.21
C PRO A 113 12.49 29.88 1.77
N ARG A 114 13.03 28.76 2.26
CA ARG A 114 12.27 27.64 2.81
C ARG A 114 12.96 27.08 4.04
N ARG A 115 12.17 26.72 5.07
CA ARG A 115 12.64 25.89 6.19
C ARG A 115 12.71 24.43 5.77
N PHE A 116 13.69 23.72 6.30
CA PHE A 116 13.83 22.29 6.12
C PHE A 116 13.59 21.60 7.46
N GLN A 117 12.84 20.50 7.43
CA GLN A 117 12.60 19.66 8.59
C GLN A 117 13.41 18.38 8.43
N THR A 118 14.00 17.89 9.53
CA THR A 118 14.65 16.59 9.56
C THR A 118 13.63 15.47 9.53
N ASP A 119 13.99 14.35 8.92
CA ASP A 119 13.18 13.14 8.89
C ASP A 119 13.01 12.47 10.27
N MET A 120 12.13 11.48 10.30
CA MET A 120 12.04 10.47 11.36
C MET A 120 12.70 9.19 10.83
N PRO A 121 13.97 8.88 11.18
CA PRO A 121 14.73 7.82 10.52
C PRO A 121 14.09 6.43 10.55
N VAL A 122 13.25 6.16 11.55
CA VAL A 122 12.48 4.90 11.65
C VAL A 122 11.38 4.76 10.59
N ARG A 123 10.94 5.87 9.97
CA ARG A 123 9.92 5.94 8.93
C ARG A 123 10.51 6.50 7.64
N TRP A 124 10.87 5.60 6.74
CA TRP A 124 11.62 5.94 5.52
C TRP A 124 10.92 6.97 4.60
N ASN A 125 9.58 7.01 4.55
CA ASN A 125 8.82 8.03 3.78
C ASN A 125 9.24 9.46 4.17
N SER A 126 9.56 9.70 5.45
CA SER A 126 10.01 11.01 5.91
C SER A 126 11.41 11.36 5.41
N THR A 127 12.30 10.36 5.29
CA THR A 127 13.62 10.51 4.68
C THR A 127 13.50 10.83 3.20
N TYR A 128 12.61 10.14 2.49
CA TYR A 128 12.32 10.42 1.08
C TYR A 128 11.84 11.86 0.88
N LEU A 129 10.82 12.29 1.63
CA LEU A 129 10.28 13.66 1.55
C LEU A 129 11.31 14.72 1.96
N MET A 130 12.15 14.44 2.97
CA MET A 130 13.25 15.33 3.36
C MET A 130 14.21 15.54 2.18
N LEU A 131 14.69 14.46 1.56
CA LEU A 131 15.64 14.54 0.45
C LEU A 131 15.00 15.20 -0.78
N GLU A 132 13.81 14.76 -1.20
CA GLU A 132 13.07 15.33 -2.33
C GLU A 132 12.94 16.85 -2.22
N ASN A 133 12.63 17.34 -1.03
CA ASN A 133 12.47 18.76 -0.77
C ASN A 133 13.80 19.53 -0.65
N CYS A 134 14.90 18.86 -0.30
CA CYS A 134 16.24 19.47 -0.24
C CYS A 134 16.90 19.60 -1.61
N LEU A 135 16.61 18.69 -2.55
CA LEU A 135 17.24 18.64 -3.87
C LEU A 135 17.18 19.97 -4.65
N PRO A 136 16.07 20.74 -4.67
CA PRO A 136 16.03 22.03 -5.36
C PRO A 136 16.96 23.12 -4.77
N TYR A 137 17.55 22.86 -3.60
CA TYR A 137 18.41 23.80 -2.87
C TYR A 137 19.83 23.26 -2.67
N ASP A 138 20.20 22.17 -3.34
CA ASP A 138 21.49 21.48 -3.19
C ASP A 138 22.71 22.41 -3.14
N THR A 139 22.84 23.30 -4.12
CA THR A 139 23.92 24.29 -4.29
C THR A 139 23.87 25.36 -3.21
N THR A 140 22.67 25.84 -2.85
CA THR A 140 22.47 26.90 -1.86
C THR A 140 22.71 26.40 -0.44
N ILE A 141 22.27 25.18 -0.12
CA ILE A 141 22.55 24.49 1.15
C ILE A 141 24.04 24.24 1.26
N SER A 142 24.68 23.66 0.23
CA SER A 142 26.12 23.37 0.24
C SER A 142 26.95 24.63 0.40
N GLY A 143 26.67 25.66 -0.39
CA GLY A 143 27.41 26.93 -0.34
C GLY A 143 27.33 27.59 1.03
N PHE A 144 26.12 27.69 1.60
CA PHE A 144 25.93 28.28 2.91
C PHE A 144 26.55 27.45 4.03
N TYR A 145 26.27 26.15 4.07
CA TYR A 145 26.73 25.26 5.12
C TYR A 145 28.26 25.12 5.12
N ASN A 146 28.86 24.88 3.95
CA ASN A 146 30.32 24.69 3.84
C ASN A 146 31.08 25.99 4.17
N MET A 147 30.56 27.17 3.78
CA MET A 147 31.13 28.46 4.18
C MET A 147 31.16 28.60 5.70
N LYS A 148 30.04 28.30 6.37
CA LYS A 148 29.93 28.40 7.83
C LYS A 148 30.75 27.35 8.57
N LEU A 149 30.87 26.16 7.99
CA LEU A 149 31.72 25.10 8.49
C LEU A 149 33.19 25.56 8.54
N ALA A 150 33.66 26.21 7.47
CA ALA A 150 35.00 26.78 7.41
C ALA A 150 35.21 27.93 8.42
N GLU A 151 34.25 28.85 8.55
CA GLU A 151 34.29 29.95 9.54
C GLU A 151 34.41 29.44 10.98
N LEU A 152 33.77 28.30 11.28
CA LEU A 152 33.78 27.66 12.60
C LEU A 152 34.98 26.73 12.84
N GLY A 153 35.89 26.58 11.86
CA GLY A 153 37.06 25.71 11.96
C GLY A 153 36.70 24.22 12.06
N ARG A 154 35.56 23.80 11.50
CA ARG A 154 35.13 22.40 11.52
C ARG A 154 35.85 21.56 10.45
N PRO A 155 35.94 20.22 10.63
CA PRO A 155 36.64 19.34 9.69
C PRO A 155 35.99 19.32 8.30
N GLN A 156 36.80 19.37 7.24
CA GLN A 156 36.32 19.31 5.85
C GLN A 156 35.55 18.01 5.52
N SER A 157 35.75 16.94 6.30
CA SER A 157 34.98 15.69 6.18
C SER A 157 33.49 15.83 6.48
N GLU A 158 33.09 16.88 7.21
CA GLU A 158 31.68 17.21 7.48
C GLU A 158 31.03 18.03 6.35
N ALA A 159 31.82 18.51 5.37
CA ALA A 159 31.32 19.35 4.30
C ALA A 159 30.47 18.54 3.30
N LEU A 160 29.44 19.19 2.77
CA LEU A 160 28.64 18.65 1.68
C LEU A 160 29.43 18.65 0.38
N THR A 161 29.40 17.52 -0.32
CA THR A 161 30.10 17.32 -1.59
C THR A 161 29.10 17.15 -2.74
N PRO A 162 29.53 17.39 -4.00
CA PRO A 162 28.68 17.09 -5.17
C PRO A 162 28.22 15.62 -5.22
N ASP A 163 29.04 14.71 -4.70
CA ASP A 163 28.77 13.26 -4.64
C ASP A 163 27.61 12.92 -3.67
N ASP A 164 27.45 13.69 -2.59
CA ASP A 164 26.31 13.55 -1.66
C ASP A 164 24.98 13.83 -2.36
N TRP A 165 24.94 14.91 -3.15
CA TRP A 165 23.74 15.32 -3.88
C TRP A 165 23.47 14.45 -5.10
N TYR A 166 24.51 13.98 -5.78
CA TYR A 166 24.37 13.00 -6.86
C TYR A 166 23.64 11.75 -6.35
N VAL A 167 24.14 11.14 -5.26
CA VAL A 167 23.48 9.98 -4.68
C VAL A 167 22.10 10.31 -4.16
N ALA A 168 21.89 11.44 -3.48
CA ALA A 168 20.56 11.82 -3.02
C ALA A 168 19.55 11.92 -4.18
N LYS A 169 19.96 12.49 -5.32
CA LYS A 169 19.10 12.65 -6.49
C LYS A 169 18.73 11.30 -7.11
N VAL A 170 19.73 10.48 -7.45
CA VAL A 170 19.48 9.16 -8.07
C VAL A 170 18.70 8.27 -7.11
N PHE A 171 19.00 8.35 -5.81
CA PHE A 171 18.30 7.55 -4.80
C PHE A 171 16.85 7.98 -4.60
N VAL A 172 16.54 9.28 -4.64
CA VAL A 172 15.15 9.77 -4.60
C VAL A 172 14.37 9.32 -5.84
N GLU A 173 14.96 9.41 -7.03
CA GLU A 173 14.32 8.93 -8.26
C GLU A 173 13.99 7.44 -8.18
N PHE A 174 14.93 6.63 -7.67
CA PHE A 174 14.73 5.19 -7.45
C PHE A 174 13.69 4.90 -6.34
N LEU A 175 13.77 5.58 -5.19
CA LEU A 175 12.87 5.37 -4.06
C LEU A 175 11.43 5.84 -4.34
N LYS A 176 11.23 6.71 -5.33
CA LYS A 176 9.90 7.16 -5.75
C LYS A 176 8.96 5.98 -6.05
N ILE A 177 9.47 4.91 -6.65
CA ILE A 177 8.68 3.72 -6.98
C ILE A 177 8.17 3.03 -5.71
N PHE A 178 9.01 2.92 -4.69
CA PHE A 178 8.64 2.38 -3.39
C PHE A 178 7.68 3.30 -2.63
N TYR A 179 7.78 4.61 -2.87
CA TYR A 179 6.98 5.62 -2.18
C TYR A 179 5.56 5.58 -2.74
N ASP A 180 5.43 5.65 -4.06
CA ASP A 180 4.17 5.52 -4.78
C ASP A 180 3.49 4.18 -4.47
N ALA A 181 4.27 3.09 -4.35
CA ALA A 181 3.77 1.80 -3.88
C ALA A 181 3.24 1.85 -2.44
N THR A 182 3.96 2.47 -1.51
CA THR A 182 3.53 2.58 -0.11
C THR A 182 2.25 3.41 0.02
N VAL A 183 2.18 4.54 -0.69
CA VAL A 183 0.98 5.39 -0.74
C VAL A 183 -0.20 4.58 -1.28
N THR A 184 -0.02 3.90 -2.41
CA THR A 184 -1.09 3.10 -3.04
C THR A 184 -1.57 1.95 -2.16
N LEU A 185 -0.67 1.27 -1.45
CA LEU A 185 -1.02 0.12 -0.59
C LEU A 185 -1.58 0.55 0.78
N SER A 186 -1.42 1.82 1.14
CA SER A 186 -1.95 2.40 2.39
C SER A 186 -3.39 2.91 2.29
N GLY A 187 -4.02 2.84 1.12
CA GLY A 187 -5.36 3.34 0.89
C GLY A 187 -6.46 2.59 1.64
N VAL A 188 -7.53 3.30 2.00
CA VAL A 188 -8.69 2.78 2.76
C VAL A 188 -9.95 2.66 1.90
N TYR A 189 -10.18 3.60 0.96
CA TYR A 189 -11.44 3.69 0.21
C TYR A 189 -11.41 3.06 -1.20
N TYR A 190 -10.45 2.19 -1.48
CA TYR A 190 -10.42 1.36 -2.67
C TYR A 190 -9.81 -0.01 -2.35
N PRO A 191 -10.10 -1.06 -3.15
CA PRO A 191 -9.48 -2.37 -2.98
C PRO A 191 -7.95 -2.30 -3.06
N THR A 192 -7.26 -2.69 -1.99
CA THR A 192 -5.79 -2.74 -1.98
C THR A 192 -5.24 -4.16 -2.12
N SER A 193 -6.05 -5.21 -2.02
CA SER A 193 -5.56 -6.60 -2.15
C SER A 193 -5.12 -7.00 -3.56
N CYS A 194 -5.63 -6.33 -4.60
CA CYS A 194 -5.21 -6.53 -5.99
C CYS A 194 -3.96 -5.72 -6.38
N GLU A 195 -3.61 -4.67 -5.65
CA GLU A 195 -2.49 -3.77 -6.00
C GLU A 195 -1.07 -4.33 -5.79
N PRO A 196 -0.78 -5.19 -4.78
CA PRO A 196 0.59 -5.59 -4.46
C PRO A 196 1.38 -6.17 -5.62
N ILE A 197 0.76 -7.03 -6.45
CA ILE A 197 1.49 -7.66 -7.56
C ILE A 197 1.94 -6.63 -8.59
N HIS A 198 1.08 -5.66 -8.93
CA HIS A 198 1.46 -4.54 -9.80
C HIS A 198 2.65 -3.77 -9.24
N ARG A 199 2.62 -3.46 -7.93
CA ARG A 199 3.72 -2.74 -7.26
C ARG A 199 5.00 -3.59 -7.18
N ILE A 200 4.90 -4.90 -6.99
CA ILE A 200 6.06 -5.81 -6.97
C ILE A 200 6.71 -5.89 -8.35
N VAL A 201 5.92 -5.90 -9.43
CA VAL A 201 6.44 -5.81 -10.81
C VAL A 201 7.27 -4.54 -10.97
N GLU A 202 6.69 -3.37 -10.67
CA GLU A 202 7.38 -2.07 -10.78
C GLU A 202 8.65 -2.01 -9.92
N MET A 203 8.59 -2.48 -8.67
CA MET A 203 9.77 -2.55 -7.79
C MET A 203 10.84 -3.52 -8.34
N SER A 204 10.44 -4.63 -8.95
CA SER A 204 11.38 -5.59 -9.54
C SER A 204 12.11 -5.01 -10.75
N GLU A 205 11.39 -4.27 -11.61
CA GLU A 205 11.96 -3.58 -12.76
C GLU A 205 12.92 -2.48 -12.31
N ALA A 206 12.53 -1.68 -11.31
CA ALA A 206 13.41 -0.67 -10.73
C ALA A 206 14.69 -1.30 -10.15
N ILE A 207 14.59 -2.41 -9.41
CA ILE A 207 15.77 -3.11 -8.89
C ILE A 207 16.68 -3.57 -10.03
N ASN A 208 16.12 -4.19 -11.07
CA ASN A 208 16.90 -4.66 -12.21
C ASN A 208 17.64 -3.50 -12.92
N ASN A 209 16.96 -2.37 -13.13
CA ASN A 209 17.52 -1.20 -13.81
C ASN A 209 18.65 -0.53 -13.04
N TYR A 210 18.56 -0.47 -11.70
CA TYR A 210 19.55 0.19 -10.84
C TYR A 210 20.58 -0.78 -10.23
N ARG A 211 20.49 -2.09 -10.51
CA ARG A 211 21.39 -3.11 -9.94
C ARG A 211 22.86 -2.83 -10.28
N ALA A 212 23.13 -2.33 -11.49
CA ALA A 212 24.47 -2.05 -11.99
C ALA A 212 24.93 -0.60 -11.79
N ASP A 213 24.15 0.22 -11.07
CA ASP A 213 24.56 1.60 -10.78
C ASP A 213 25.80 1.64 -9.88
N GLU A 214 26.77 2.49 -10.23
CA GLU A 214 28.07 2.58 -9.55
C GLU A 214 27.94 2.96 -8.07
N HIS A 215 26.99 3.83 -7.73
CA HIS A 215 26.87 4.41 -6.39
C HIS A 215 25.72 3.77 -5.60
N LEU A 216 24.65 3.34 -6.28
CA LEU A 216 23.48 2.73 -5.66
C LEU A 216 23.48 1.21 -5.67
N GLY A 217 24.30 0.54 -6.47
CA GLY A 217 24.27 -0.91 -6.63
C GLY A 217 24.34 -1.66 -5.29
N ILE A 218 25.17 -1.20 -4.34
CA ILE A 218 25.27 -1.79 -2.99
C ILE A 218 23.95 -1.66 -2.20
N ALA A 219 23.27 -0.52 -2.30
CA ALA A 219 21.98 -0.29 -1.67
C ALA A 219 20.87 -1.12 -2.35
N VAL A 220 20.86 -1.15 -3.68
CA VAL A 220 19.89 -1.90 -4.49
C VAL A 220 19.99 -3.39 -4.22
N VAL A 221 21.21 -3.96 -4.16
CA VAL A 221 21.42 -5.38 -3.82
C VAL A 221 20.93 -5.70 -2.40
N ALA A 222 21.12 -4.79 -1.44
CA ALA A 222 20.61 -4.96 -0.08
C ALA A 222 19.06 -4.91 -0.02
N MET A 223 18.44 -4.03 -0.81
CA MET A 223 16.98 -3.94 -0.96
C MET A 223 16.42 -5.18 -1.66
N GLU A 224 17.06 -5.62 -2.74
CA GLU A 224 16.73 -6.82 -3.49
C GLU A 224 16.72 -8.06 -2.59
N ALA A 225 17.75 -8.25 -1.76
CA ALA A 225 17.80 -9.37 -0.84
C ALA A 225 16.60 -9.40 0.13
N LYS A 226 16.13 -8.22 0.59
CA LYS A 226 14.92 -8.12 1.41
C LYS A 226 13.65 -8.36 0.61
N LEU A 227 13.56 -7.82 -0.61
CA LEU A 227 12.43 -8.02 -1.49
C LEU A 227 12.21 -9.51 -1.76
N LYS A 228 13.27 -10.22 -2.17
CA LYS A 228 13.27 -11.68 -2.37
C LYS A 228 12.88 -12.43 -1.09
N LYS A 229 13.43 -12.04 0.06
CA LYS A 229 13.10 -12.67 1.35
C LYS A 229 11.58 -12.71 1.63
N TYR A 230 10.86 -11.64 1.26
CA TYR A 230 9.44 -11.52 1.59
C TYR A 230 8.50 -11.95 0.46
N TRP A 231 8.93 -11.84 -0.81
CA TRP A 231 8.08 -12.09 -1.97
C TRP A 231 8.63 -13.14 -2.95
N SER A 232 9.61 -13.95 -2.54
CA SER A 232 9.96 -15.20 -3.25
C SER A 232 8.79 -16.19 -3.33
N THR A 233 7.83 -16.07 -2.42
CA THR A 233 6.56 -16.76 -2.46
C THR A 233 5.47 -15.70 -2.37
N ILE A 234 4.73 -15.50 -3.45
CA ILE A 234 3.66 -14.50 -3.48
C ILE A 234 2.52 -14.95 -2.55
N PRO A 235 2.03 -14.08 -1.65
CA PRO A 235 0.92 -14.43 -0.79
C PRO A 235 -0.35 -14.76 -1.58
N LEU A 236 -1.09 -15.77 -1.10
CA LEU A 236 -2.28 -16.26 -1.78
C LEU A 236 -3.34 -15.17 -1.98
N LEU A 237 -3.53 -14.29 -1.00
CA LEU A 237 -4.46 -13.16 -1.09
C LEU A 237 -4.17 -12.29 -2.33
N TYR A 238 -2.90 -11.97 -2.58
CA TYR A 238 -2.51 -11.08 -3.69
C TYR A 238 -2.79 -11.76 -5.03
N ALA A 239 -2.42 -13.04 -5.12
CA ALA A 239 -2.63 -13.84 -6.30
C ALA A 239 -4.13 -14.02 -6.63
N LEU A 240 -4.95 -14.40 -5.64
CA LEU A 240 -6.38 -14.58 -5.86
C LEU A 240 -7.08 -13.26 -6.20
N SER A 241 -6.68 -12.15 -5.56
CA SER A 241 -7.26 -10.83 -5.86
C SER A 241 -6.96 -10.37 -7.30
N ILE A 242 -5.77 -10.68 -7.81
CA ILE A 242 -5.44 -10.45 -9.24
C ILE A 242 -6.24 -11.37 -10.17
N VAL A 243 -6.41 -12.65 -9.83
CA VAL A 243 -7.16 -13.59 -10.68
C VAL A 243 -8.64 -13.21 -10.79
N ILE A 244 -9.17 -12.58 -9.75
CA ILE A 244 -10.53 -12.03 -9.69
C ILE A 244 -10.66 -10.72 -10.51
N ASP A 245 -9.57 -10.12 -10.99
CA ASP A 245 -9.68 -9.05 -11.99
C ASP A 245 -10.05 -9.67 -13.36
N PRO A 246 -11.21 -9.30 -13.95
CA PRO A 246 -11.68 -9.86 -15.22
C PRO A 246 -10.76 -9.54 -16.40
N ARG A 247 -9.86 -8.55 -16.28
CA ARG A 247 -8.90 -8.15 -17.30
C ARG A 247 -7.60 -8.98 -17.25
N ILE A 248 -7.26 -9.49 -16.07
CA ILE A 248 -5.94 -10.09 -15.79
C ILE A 248 -6.06 -11.61 -15.72
N LYS A 249 -6.92 -12.11 -14.82
CA LYS A 249 -7.14 -13.55 -14.59
C LYS A 249 -5.84 -14.33 -14.34
N LEU A 250 -5.89 -15.65 -14.51
CA LEU A 250 -4.72 -16.53 -14.36
C LEU A 250 -3.61 -16.22 -15.38
N SER A 251 -3.98 -15.92 -16.63
CA SER A 251 -3.00 -15.64 -17.69
C SER A 251 -2.17 -14.39 -17.38
N GLY A 252 -2.79 -13.33 -16.88
CA GLY A 252 -2.07 -12.11 -16.51
C GLY A 252 -1.26 -12.27 -15.23
N LEU A 253 -1.72 -13.10 -14.27
CA LEU A 253 -0.92 -13.48 -13.11
C LEU A 253 0.37 -14.19 -13.55
N GLU A 254 0.28 -15.16 -14.47
CA GLU A 254 1.43 -15.88 -15.01
C GLU A 254 2.46 -14.91 -15.62
N VAL A 255 2.00 -13.93 -16.42
CA VAL A 255 2.85 -12.89 -17.01
C VAL A 255 3.53 -12.04 -15.93
N PHE A 256 2.80 -11.58 -14.92
CA PHE A 256 3.41 -10.78 -13.84
C PHE A 256 4.47 -11.58 -13.07
N LEU A 257 4.21 -12.84 -12.76
CA LEU A 257 5.17 -13.69 -12.08
C LEU A 257 6.40 -14.00 -12.95
N GLU A 258 6.24 -14.11 -14.27
CA GLU A 258 7.37 -14.24 -15.20
C GLU A 258 8.26 -12.99 -15.21
N VAL A 259 7.67 -11.79 -15.22
CA VAL A 259 8.42 -10.53 -15.15
C VAL A 259 9.17 -10.41 -13.82
N ILE A 260 8.49 -10.63 -12.69
CA ILE A 260 9.12 -10.61 -11.36
C ILE A 260 10.23 -11.65 -11.28
N GLY A 261 9.95 -12.86 -11.77
CA GLY A 261 10.89 -13.98 -11.77
C GLY A 261 12.14 -13.71 -12.60
N THR A 262 11.99 -13.07 -13.76
CA THR A 262 13.11 -12.64 -14.61
C THR A 262 13.95 -11.57 -13.92
N ASN A 263 13.31 -10.51 -13.41
CA ASN A 263 14.00 -9.38 -12.80
C ASN A 263 14.71 -9.76 -11.49
N LEU A 264 14.11 -10.63 -10.67
CA LEU A 264 14.63 -11.03 -9.37
C LEU A 264 15.26 -12.42 -9.36
N GLU A 265 15.40 -13.09 -10.50
CA GLU A 265 15.97 -14.44 -10.58
C GLU A 265 15.24 -15.43 -9.64
N ILE A 266 13.90 -15.42 -9.67
CA ILE A 266 13.02 -16.31 -8.88
C ILE A 266 12.19 -17.18 -9.84
N HIS A 267 11.98 -18.46 -9.49
CA HIS A 267 11.14 -19.37 -10.27
C HIS A 267 9.77 -19.59 -9.61
N TYR A 268 8.69 -19.14 -10.26
CA TYR A 268 7.31 -19.22 -9.75
C TYR A 268 6.45 -20.34 -10.36
N SER A 269 6.99 -21.18 -11.25
CA SER A 269 6.21 -22.17 -12.02
C SER A 269 5.40 -23.14 -11.15
N ALA A 270 6.00 -23.66 -10.06
CA ALA A 270 5.30 -24.49 -9.09
C ALA A 270 4.19 -23.72 -8.38
N GLN A 271 4.48 -22.46 -7.99
CA GLN A 271 3.53 -21.62 -7.27
C GLN A 271 2.29 -21.28 -8.09
N VAL A 272 2.40 -21.05 -9.41
CA VAL A 272 1.25 -20.82 -10.30
C VAL A 272 0.26 -21.98 -10.20
N THR A 273 0.76 -23.21 -10.23
CA THR A 273 -0.07 -24.42 -10.13
C THR A 273 -0.74 -24.50 -8.76
N ASP A 274 -0.01 -24.20 -7.69
CA ASP A 274 -0.55 -24.19 -6.33
C ASP A 274 -1.64 -23.12 -6.13
N ILE A 275 -1.43 -21.92 -6.66
CA ILE A 275 -2.41 -20.81 -6.64
C ILE A 275 -3.68 -21.24 -7.37
N ARG A 276 -3.55 -21.85 -8.56
CA ARG A 276 -4.70 -22.37 -9.31
C ARG A 276 -5.47 -23.38 -8.47
N ASN A 277 -4.79 -24.36 -7.88
CA ASN A 277 -5.43 -25.36 -7.03
C ASN A 277 -6.14 -24.74 -5.82
N LYS A 278 -5.50 -23.76 -5.16
CA LYS A 278 -6.08 -23.02 -4.03
C LYS A 278 -7.28 -22.18 -4.43
N LEU A 279 -7.30 -21.57 -5.62
CA LEU A 279 -8.47 -20.87 -6.14
C LEU A 279 -9.70 -21.79 -6.18
N PHE A 280 -9.55 -23.00 -6.72
CA PHE A 280 -10.64 -24.00 -6.76
C PHE A 280 -10.99 -24.53 -5.36
N GLU A 281 -10.04 -24.66 -4.45
CA GLU A 281 -10.30 -25.04 -3.05
C GLU A 281 -11.13 -23.98 -2.32
N VAL A 282 -10.70 -22.72 -2.36
CA VAL A 282 -11.40 -21.58 -1.75
C VAL A 282 -12.78 -21.41 -2.38
N PHE A 283 -12.89 -21.49 -3.71
CA PHE A 283 -14.18 -21.38 -4.38
C PHE A 283 -15.18 -22.45 -3.92
N ARG A 284 -14.73 -23.70 -3.69
CA ARG A 284 -15.61 -24.78 -3.18
C ARG A 284 -16.17 -24.49 -1.79
N ILE A 285 -15.43 -23.76 -0.94
CA ILE A 285 -15.93 -23.32 0.37
C ILE A 285 -17.10 -22.35 0.17
N TYR A 286 -16.96 -21.39 -0.76
CA TYR A 286 -18.03 -20.46 -1.09
C TYR A 286 -19.21 -21.13 -1.79
N GLU A 287 -18.96 -22.10 -2.69
CA GLU A 287 -20.01 -22.86 -3.38
C GLU A 287 -20.88 -23.64 -2.38
N ARG A 288 -20.28 -24.24 -1.35
CA ARG A 288 -21.04 -24.89 -0.26
C ARG A 288 -21.87 -23.91 0.56
N ARG A 289 -21.37 -22.68 0.77
CA ARG A 289 -22.02 -21.67 1.61
C ARG A 289 -23.13 -20.91 0.87
N PHE A 290 -22.97 -20.68 -0.44
CA PHE A 290 -23.83 -19.77 -1.21
C PHE A 290 -24.48 -20.40 -2.45
N GLY A 291 -24.05 -21.59 -2.88
CA GLY A 291 -24.52 -22.23 -4.13
C GLY A 291 -25.98 -22.68 -4.14
N GLY A 292 -26.65 -22.70 -2.98
CA GLY A 292 -28.08 -23.02 -2.85
C GLY A 292 -29.03 -21.82 -2.94
N ILE A 293 -28.51 -20.60 -3.10
CA ILE A 293 -29.33 -19.40 -3.25
C ILE A 293 -29.79 -19.32 -4.72
N GLU A 294 -30.91 -19.96 -5.05
CA GLU A 294 -31.58 -19.75 -6.34
C GLU A 294 -31.97 -18.27 -6.47
N THR A 295 -31.31 -17.56 -7.37
CA THR A 295 -31.75 -16.25 -7.85
C THR A 295 -33.07 -16.42 -8.59
N GLN A 296 -34.13 -15.84 -8.03
CA GLN A 296 -35.41 -15.67 -8.73
C GLN A 296 -35.17 -15.04 -10.12
N PRO A 297 -35.84 -15.52 -11.19
CA PRO A 297 -35.75 -14.89 -12.49
C PRO A 297 -36.50 -13.56 -12.45
N SER A 298 -35.78 -12.46 -12.25
CA SER A 298 -36.33 -11.13 -12.52
C SER A 298 -36.24 -10.84 -14.01
N THR A 299 -37.40 -10.54 -14.59
CA THR A 299 -37.65 -10.14 -15.97
C THR A 299 -36.57 -9.19 -16.48
N GLU A 300 -36.00 -9.51 -17.64
CA GLU A 300 -35.09 -8.62 -18.37
C GLU A 300 -35.74 -7.24 -18.54
N LEU A 301 -35.21 -6.24 -17.83
CA LEU A 301 -35.43 -4.85 -18.18
C LEU A 301 -34.34 -4.49 -19.18
N GLU A 302 -34.71 -4.54 -20.46
CA GLU A 302 -33.95 -3.95 -21.56
C GLU A 302 -33.66 -2.48 -21.24
N THR A 303 -32.43 -2.17 -20.82
CA THR A 303 -31.91 -0.82 -20.97
C THR A 303 -31.66 -0.58 -22.44
N GLN A 304 -32.52 0.25 -23.04
CA GLN A 304 -32.38 0.78 -24.39
C GLN A 304 -31.01 1.44 -24.54
N SER A 305 -30.12 0.84 -25.32
CA SER A 305 -29.08 1.57 -26.04
C SER A 305 -29.33 1.46 -27.53
N GLU A 306 -29.11 2.57 -28.21
CA GLU A 306 -29.53 2.84 -29.57
C GLU A 306 -28.99 1.81 -30.59
N GLN A 307 -29.89 1.39 -31.46
CA GLN A 307 -29.62 0.50 -32.58
C GLN A 307 -28.62 1.11 -33.55
N THR A 308 -27.38 0.64 -33.55
CA THR A 308 -26.48 0.77 -34.70
C THR A 308 -26.41 -0.55 -35.46
N SER A 309 -27.13 -0.59 -36.59
CA SER A 309 -26.94 -1.26 -37.90
C SER A 309 -26.04 -2.51 -38.12
N TRP A 310 -25.42 -3.10 -37.11
CA TRP A 310 -24.57 -4.30 -37.20
C TRP A 310 -25.32 -5.62 -36.94
N ALA A 311 -26.52 -5.56 -36.32
CA ALA A 311 -27.35 -6.72 -36.03
C ALA A 311 -28.03 -7.34 -37.27
N ILE A 312 -28.10 -6.62 -38.39
CA ILE A 312 -28.75 -7.09 -39.63
C ILE A 312 -27.80 -7.97 -40.47
N LEU A 313 -26.48 -7.91 -40.26
CA LEU A 313 -25.51 -8.58 -41.14
C LEU A 313 -25.06 -9.99 -40.69
N LYS A 314 -25.32 -10.41 -39.44
CA LYS A 314 -24.97 -11.77 -38.95
C LYS A 314 -26.07 -12.82 -39.15
N ARG A 315 -27.28 -12.45 -39.58
CA ARG A 315 -28.42 -13.38 -39.74
C ARG A 315 -28.51 -14.06 -41.12
N ARG A 316 -27.41 -14.11 -41.87
CA ARG A 316 -27.36 -14.70 -43.21
C ARG A 316 -26.10 -15.55 -43.43
N LYS A 317 -25.89 -16.57 -42.60
CA LYS A 317 -25.40 -17.89 -43.06
C LYS A 317 -25.44 -18.93 -41.95
N LYS A 318 -26.22 -19.97 -42.24
CA LYS A 318 -26.09 -21.36 -41.80
C LYS A 318 -26.90 -21.80 -40.57
N ASP A 319 -28.22 -21.73 -40.73
CA ASP A 319 -29.06 -22.89 -40.46
C ASP A 319 -28.63 -24.05 -41.37
N LYS A 320 -28.21 -25.17 -40.76
CA LYS A 320 -28.49 -26.56 -41.18
C LYS A 320 -27.62 -27.50 -40.35
N SER A 321 -28.20 -28.03 -39.29
CA SER A 321 -28.16 -29.46 -38.92
C SER A 321 -28.65 -29.60 -37.48
N ALA A 322 -29.95 -29.87 -37.34
CA ALA A 322 -30.51 -30.41 -36.12
C ALA A 322 -30.21 -31.93 -36.08
N SER A 323 -29.63 -32.40 -34.99
CA SER A 323 -29.70 -33.81 -34.60
C SER A 323 -29.82 -33.88 -33.08
N THR A 324 -31.01 -34.30 -32.66
CA THR A 324 -31.44 -34.59 -31.31
C THR A 324 -30.53 -35.64 -30.66
N SER A 325 -29.91 -35.29 -29.53
CA SER A 325 -29.43 -36.27 -28.56
C SER A 325 -29.83 -35.83 -27.15
N SER A 326 -30.72 -36.63 -26.58
CA SER A 326 -31.09 -36.60 -25.16
C SER A 326 -29.83 -36.75 -24.31
N THR A 327 -29.41 -35.68 -23.66
CA THR A 327 -28.33 -35.74 -22.67
C THR A 327 -28.95 -35.67 -21.29
N GLN A 328 -28.73 -36.73 -20.53
CA GLN A 328 -29.06 -36.83 -19.12
C GLN A 328 -28.54 -35.60 -18.36
N ARG A 329 -29.38 -35.03 -17.49
CA ARG A 329 -28.97 -34.00 -16.53
C ARG A 329 -27.92 -34.60 -15.59
N SER A 330 -26.65 -34.42 -15.92
CA SER A 330 -25.59 -34.39 -14.90
C SER A 330 -25.85 -33.18 -14.01
N GLY A 331 -25.79 -33.38 -12.69
CA GLY A 331 -25.86 -32.26 -11.73
C GLY A 331 -24.78 -31.21 -12.04
N PRO A 332 -24.92 -29.97 -11.54
CA PRO A 332 -23.94 -28.93 -11.78
C PRO A 332 -22.54 -29.44 -11.41
N SER A 333 -21.63 -29.45 -12.39
CA SER A 333 -20.22 -29.76 -12.15
C SER A 333 -19.70 -28.82 -11.07
N SER A 334 -19.06 -29.35 -10.02
CA SER A 334 -18.43 -28.53 -8.98
C SER A 334 -17.48 -27.52 -9.66
N CYS A 335 -17.58 -26.25 -9.27
CA CYS A 335 -16.81 -25.14 -9.84
C CYS A 335 -17.19 -24.72 -11.29
N ALA A 336 -18.36 -25.10 -11.81
CA ALA A 336 -18.79 -24.69 -13.16
C ALA A 336 -18.82 -23.17 -13.36
N GLU A 337 -19.23 -22.43 -12.33
CA GLU A 337 -19.25 -20.96 -12.35
C GLU A 337 -17.85 -20.35 -12.48
N LEU A 338 -16.89 -20.86 -11.71
CA LEU A 338 -15.50 -20.42 -11.76
C LEU A 338 -14.86 -20.71 -13.13
N ASN A 339 -15.06 -21.91 -13.68
CA ASN A 339 -14.56 -22.26 -15.01
C ASN A 339 -15.13 -21.32 -16.09
N ARG A 340 -16.45 -21.06 -16.04
CA ARG A 340 -17.10 -20.10 -16.94
C ARG A 340 -16.52 -18.69 -16.83
N TYR A 341 -16.13 -18.25 -15.64
CA TYR A 341 -15.45 -16.97 -15.46
C TYR A 341 -14.05 -16.99 -16.08
N LEU A 342 -13.25 -18.03 -15.82
CA LEU A 342 -11.89 -18.13 -16.33
C LEU A 342 -11.84 -18.15 -17.86
N GLU A 343 -12.81 -18.79 -18.50
CA GLU A 343 -12.94 -18.88 -19.97
C GLU A 343 -13.62 -17.66 -20.61
N ALA A 344 -14.39 -16.88 -19.85
CA ALA A 344 -15.10 -15.72 -20.40
C ALA A 344 -14.11 -14.70 -20.97
N GLN A 345 -14.51 -14.03 -22.05
CA GLN A 345 -13.89 -12.77 -22.44
C GLN A 345 -14.86 -11.67 -22.04
N PHE A 346 -14.35 -10.71 -21.28
CA PHE A 346 -15.05 -9.47 -21.03
C PHE A 346 -14.53 -8.53 -22.09
N ASP A 347 -15.41 -8.06 -23.00
CA ASP A 347 -15.04 -7.06 -24.00
C ASP A 347 -14.29 -5.96 -23.26
N ALA A 348 -13.08 -5.66 -23.74
CA ALA A 348 -12.21 -4.68 -23.12
C ALA A 348 -13.07 -3.46 -22.84
N VAL A 349 -13.26 -3.13 -21.55
CA VAL A 349 -13.86 -1.88 -21.16
C VAL A 349 -12.98 -0.83 -21.81
N GLU A 350 -13.44 -0.29 -22.94
CA GLU A 350 -12.72 0.66 -23.75
C GLU A 350 -12.19 1.76 -22.82
N ASP A 351 -10.87 1.89 -22.76
CA ASP A 351 -10.16 3.04 -22.19
C ASP A 351 -10.56 3.53 -20.80
N LYS A 352 -10.65 2.65 -19.79
CA LYS A 352 -10.60 3.12 -18.40
C LYS A 352 -9.54 2.42 -17.56
N LYS A 353 -8.51 3.20 -17.24
CA LYS A 353 -7.66 3.06 -16.04
C LYS A 353 -8.47 3.02 -14.71
N GLU A 354 -9.80 3.00 -14.76
CA GLU A 354 -10.75 3.19 -13.66
C GLU A 354 -11.84 2.10 -13.64
N LEU A 355 -11.50 0.82 -13.89
CA LEU A 355 -12.44 -0.25 -13.59
C LEU A 355 -12.54 -0.40 -12.07
N ASP A 356 -13.67 0.00 -11.48
CA ASP A 356 -14.00 -0.33 -10.11
C ASP A 356 -14.40 -1.81 -10.01
N LEU A 357 -13.49 -2.63 -9.46
CA LEU A 357 -13.68 -4.08 -9.34
C LEU A 357 -14.87 -4.44 -8.43
N LEU A 358 -15.14 -3.68 -7.37
CA LEU A 358 -16.27 -3.96 -6.49
C LEU A 358 -17.60 -3.67 -7.19
N LEU A 359 -17.68 -2.57 -7.96
CA LEU A 359 -18.85 -2.28 -8.77
C LEU A 359 -19.05 -3.29 -9.90
N PHE A 360 -17.97 -3.73 -10.55
CA PHE A 360 -18.00 -4.81 -11.53
C PHE A 360 -18.59 -6.08 -10.91
N TRP A 361 -18.06 -6.57 -9.79
CA TRP A 361 -18.56 -7.80 -9.18
C TRP A 361 -20.00 -7.68 -8.68
N LYS A 362 -20.42 -6.48 -8.27
CA LYS A 362 -21.81 -6.18 -7.93
C LYS A 362 -22.74 -6.24 -9.15
N SER A 363 -22.33 -5.73 -10.31
CA SER A 363 -23.17 -5.80 -11.53
C SER A 363 -23.26 -7.22 -12.09
N TYR A 364 -22.23 -8.04 -11.87
CA TYR A 364 -22.14 -9.41 -12.36
C TYR A 364 -22.66 -10.49 -11.38
N THR A 365 -23.21 -10.11 -10.23
CA THR A 365 -23.76 -11.04 -9.23
C THR A 365 -24.81 -12.00 -9.81
N HIS A 366 -25.65 -11.54 -10.74
CA HIS A 366 -26.68 -12.39 -11.36
C HIS A 366 -26.07 -13.56 -12.19
N ARG A 367 -24.93 -13.33 -12.84
CA ARG A 367 -24.23 -14.31 -13.69
C ARG A 367 -23.23 -15.14 -12.91
N TYR A 368 -22.71 -14.58 -11.83
CA TYR A 368 -21.68 -15.14 -10.97
C TYR A 368 -22.05 -14.97 -9.48
N PRO A 369 -23.10 -15.65 -8.98
CA PRO A 369 -23.64 -15.43 -7.65
C PRO A 369 -22.71 -15.87 -6.52
N VAL A 370 -21.91 -16.92 -6.71
CA VAL A 370 -20.97 -17.41 -5.69
C VAL A 370 -19.63 -16.68 -5.81
N LEU A 371 -19.14 -16.50 -7.03
CA LEU A 371 -17.84 -15.88 -7.30
C LEU A 371 -17.85 -14.40 -6.96
N SER A 372 -18.96 -13.69 -7.15
CA SER A 372 -19.08 -12.29 -6.71
C SER A 372 -18.98 -12.13 -5.18
N GLN A 373 -19.42 -13.13 -4.39
CA GLN A 373 -19.23 -13.13 -2.94
C GLN A 373 -17.75 -13.31 -2.59
N LEU A 374 -17.09 -14.29 -3.21
CA LEU A 374 -15.65 -14.52 -3.05
C LEU A 374 -14.85 -13.27 -3.45
N ALA A 375 -15.20 -12.65 -4.58
CA ALA A 375 -14.54 -11.46 -5.07
C ALA A 375 -14.70 -10.28 -4.13
N ARG A 376 -15.92 -10.03 -3.63
CA ARG A 376 -16.17 -8.98 -2.63
C ARG A 376 -15.29 -9.21 -1.41
N ASP A 377 -15.31 -10.41 -0.86
CA ASP A 377 -14.61 -10.73 0.38
C ASP A 377 -13.08 -10.64 0.19
N LEU A 378 -12.52 -11.06 -0.94
CA LEU A 378 -11.09 -10.89 -1.25
C LEU A 378 -10.68 -9.42 -1.43
N LEU A 379 -11.47 -8.64 -2.17
CA LEU A 379 -11.13 -7.27 -2.56
C LEU A 379 -11.19 -6.27 -1.41
N VAL A 380 -11.98 -6.55 -0.36
CA VAL A 380 -12.09 -5.68 0.82
C VAL A 380 -10.96 -5.87 1.81
N ILE A 381 -10.10 -6.88 1.65
CA ILE A 381 -9.00 -7.14 2.59
C ILE A 381 -7.89 -6.10 2.39
N PRO A 382 -7.60 -5.24 3.39
CA PRO A 382 -6.47 -4.32 3.33
C PRO A 382 -5.16 -5.07 3.49
N VAL A 383 -4.20 -4.74 2.64
CA VAL A 383 -2.84 -5.32 2.66
C VAL A 383 -1.90 -4.58 3.60
N SER A 384 -2.37 -3.53 4.26
CA SER A 384 -1.59 -2.64 5.10
C SER A 384 -2.25 -2.36 6.44
N THR A 385 -1.45 -2.32 7.50
CA THR A 385 -1.83 -1.89 8.86
C THR A 385 -1.68 -0.39 9.05
N VAL A 386 -1.25 0.37 8.04
CA VAL A 386 -0.96 1.82 8.17
C VAL A 386 -2.17 2.61 8.64
N SER A 387 -3.37 2.27 8.19
CA SER A 387 -4.60 2.93 8.65
C SER A 387 -4.87 2.69 10.14
N SER A 388 -4.70 1.46 10.63
CA SER A 388 -4.80 1.16 12.06
C SER A 388 -3.68 1.83 12.87
N GLU A 389 -2.43 1.79 12.39
CA GLU A 389 -1.30 2.47 13.02
C GLU A 389 -1.48 3.99 13.07
N GLN A 390 -2.16 4.57 12.08
CA GLN A 390 -2.55 5.98 12.08
C GLN A 390 -3.58 6.28 13.16
N ALA A 391 -4.61 5.44 13.32
CA ALA A 391 -5.57 5.61 14.41
C ALA A 391 -4.85 5.67 15.75
N PHE A 392 -3.86 4.80 15.99
CA PHE A 392 -3.03 4.83 17.21
C PHE A 392 -2.08 6.02 17.29
N SER A 393 -1.41 6.40 16.19
CA SER A 393 -0.45 7.52 16.17
C SER A 393 -1.14 8.86 16.46
N THR A 394 -2.31 9.07 15.86
CA THR A 394 -3.13 10.26 16.14
C THR A 394 -3.78 10.22 17.52
N SER A 395 -3.91 9.04 18.15
CA SER A 395 -4.26 8.93 19.57
C SER A 395 -3.14 9.41 20.50
N GLY A 396 -1.92 9.69 20.00
CA GLY A 396 -0.92 10.47 20.75
C GLY A 396 -1.37 11.89 21.12
N ARG A 397 -2.34 12.47 20.38
CA ARG A 397 -3.03 13.72 20.76
C ARG A 397 -4.13 13.51 21.82
N ILE A 398 -4.61 12.27 21.98
CA ILE A 398 -5.57 11.87 23.03
C ILE A 398 -4.82 11.55 24.32
N ILE A 399 -3.70 10.84 24.20
CA ILE A 399 -2.74 10.49 25.25
C ILE A 399 -1.59 11.53 25.24
N GLU A 400 -1.92 12.80 25.40
CA GLU A 400 -0.90 13.83 25.61
C GLU A 400 -0.29 13.71 27.02
N PRO A 401 0.96 14.15 27.25
CA PRO A 401 1.55 14.22 28.59
C PRO A 401 0.70 15.00 29.61
N ARG A 402 -0.17 15.90 29.13
CA ARG A 402 -1.12 16.69 29.93
C ARG A 402 -2.47 15.99 30.19
N ARG A 403 -2.74 14.86 29.52
CA ARG A 403 -3.97 14.04 29.60
C ARG A 403 -3.67 12.59 30.01
N SER A 404 -2.69 12.40 30.90
CA SER A 404 -2.20 11.10 31.36
C SER A 404 -3.13 10.32 32.30
N CYS A 405 -4.34 10.84 32.59
CA CYS A 405 -5.30 10.23 33.52
C CYS A 405 -6.48 9.52 32.84
N LEU A 406 -6.47 9.34 31.52
CA LEU A 406 -7.52 8.58 30.84
C LEU A 406 -7.38 7.08 31.15
N THR A 407 -8.50 6.43 31.46
CA THR A 407 -8.54 4.96 31.59
C THR A 407 -8.40 4.31 30.21
N PRO A 408 -7.88 3.07 30.13
CA PRO A 408 -7.82 2.32 28.86
C PRO A 408 -9.15 2.29 28.10
N ASP A 409 -10.26 2.04 28.82
CA ASP A 409 -11.61 2.03 28.25
C ASP A 409 -11.99 3.37 27.60
N MET A 410 -11.64 4.49 28.24
CA MET A 410 -11.93 5.82 27.70
C MET A 410 -11.07 6.11 26.46
N VAL A 411 -9.82 5.64 26.44
CA VAL A 411 -8.95 5.75 25.25
C VAL A 411 -9.52 4.94 24.09
N GLU A 412 -10.02 3.73 24.34
CA GLU A 412 -10.69 2.91 23.33
C GLU A 412 -11.92 3.62 22.77
N VAL A 413 -12.84 4.08 23.64
CA VAL A 413 -14.07 4.78 23.24
C VAL A 413 -13.75 6.02 22.40
N LEU A 414 -12.81 6.86 22.82
CA LEU A 414 -12.43 8.07 22.09
C LEU A 414 -11.78 7.75 20.74
N THR A 415 -10.96 6.70 20.69
CA THR A 415 -10.29 6.28 19.44
C THR A 415 -11.33 5.75 18.44
N SER A 416 -12.25 4.88 18.89
CA SER A 416 -13.32 4.31 18.08
C SER A 416 -14.31 5.36 17.58
N LEU A 417 -14.78 6.26 18.45
CA LEU A 417 -15.71 7.34 18.07
C LEU A 417 -15.12 8.25 16.99
N ARG A 418 -13.84 8.63 17.14
CA ARG A 418 -13.15 9.45 16.13
C ARG A 418 -13.02 8.71 14.81
N ASP A 419 -12.61 7.44 14.84
CA ASP A 419 -12.49 6.64 13.62
C ASP A 419 -13.82 6.52 12.88
N TRP A 420 -14.91 6.25 13.61
CA TRP A 420 -16.25 6.18 13.02
C TRP A 420 -16.74 7.53 12.45
N GLU A 421 -16.44 8.64 13.13
CA GLU A 421 -16.75 9.97 12.61
C GLU A 421 -15.97 10.29 11.32
N HIS A 422 -14.68 9.93 11.30
CA HIS A 422 -13.85 10.06 10.10
C HIS A 422 -14.35 9.16 8.97
N ALA A 423 -14.75 7.92 9.27
CA ALA A 423 -15.33 7.00 8.30
C ALA A 423 -16.60 7.59 7.66
N LYS A 424 -17.50 8.14 8.49
CA LYS A 424 -18.75 8.79 8.04
C LYS A 424 -18.48 9.97 7.11
N LYS A 425 -17.41 10.73 7.37
CA LYS A 425 -16.98 11.88 6.55
C LYS A 425 -16.02 11.51 5.41
N ARG A 426 -15.67 10.23 5.24
CA ARG A 426 -14.64 9.74 4.30
C ARG A 426 -13.27 10.40 4.49
N LEU A 427 -12.86 10.62 5.75
CA LEU A 427 -11.60 11.29 6.11
C LEU A 427 -10.51 10.33 6.61
N GLN A 428 -10.74 9.01 6.63
CA GLN A 428 -9.69 8.05 7.04
C GLN A 428 -8.55 7.97 6.01
N ASN A 429 -8.82 8.37 4.76
CA ASN A 429 -7.81 8.54 3.70
C ASN A 429 -7.01 9.85 3.80
N GLN A 430 -7.27 10.72 4.80
CA GLN A 430 -6.33 11.80 5.12
C GLN A 430 -5.09 11.15 5.75
N THR A 431 -4.29 10.51 4.90
CA THR A 431 -3.15 9.66 5.25
C THR A 431 -2.14 10.40 6.12
N ILE A 432 -1.38 9.66 6.93
CA ILE A 432 -0.18 10.23 7.55
C ILE A 432 0.77 10.76 6.48
N ASP A 433 0.81 10.18 5.27
CA ASP A 433 1.58 10.79 4.19
C ASP A 433 1.02 12.17 3.82
N ASN A 434 -0.28 12.45 3.85
CA ASN A 434 -0.75 13.83 3.63
C ASN A 434 -0.37 14.81 4.77
N GLU A 435 -0.48 14.43 6.05
CA GLU A 435 0.02 15.27 7.16
C GLU A 435 1.55 15.42 7.10
N LEU A 436 2.27 14.34 6.79
CA LEU A 436 3.73 14.31 6.64
C LEU A 436 4.17 15.15 5.44
N ILE A 437 3.57 14.94 4.27
CA ILE A 437 3.71 15.74 3.06
C ILE A 437 3.41 17.21 3.39
N GLN A 438 2.34 17.53 4.13
CA GLN A 438 2.05 18.91 4.54
C GLN A 438 3.14 19.48 5.46
N ASN A 439 3.66 18.69 6.41
CA ASN A 439 4.79 19.10 7.26
C ASN A 439 6.03 19.44 6.44
N PHE A 440 6.24 18.77 5.30
CA PHE A 440 7.35 19.08 4.39
C PHE A 440 7.00 20.19 3.38
N ASN A 441 5.83 20.20 2.75
CA ASN A 441 5.51 21.05 1.59
C ASN A 441 5.20 22.52 1.93
N ASN A 442 4.80 22.82 3.17
CA ASN A 442 4.35 24.16 3.59
C ASN A 442 5.35 24.91 4.48
N LEU A 443 6.64 24.83 4.16
CA LEU A 443 7.71 25.47 4.93
C LEU A 443 8.35 26.68 4.22
N TYR A 444 7.72 27.20 3.18
CA TYR A 444 8.15 28.44 2.54
C TYR A 444 7.94 29.64 3.47
N VAL A 445 8.90 30.56 3.47
CA VAL A 445 8.78 31.82 4.21
C VAL A 445 8.28 32.87 3.25
N ASP A 446 6.98 33.15 3.29
CA ASP A 446 6.43 34.29 2.56
C ASP A 446 7.00 35.59 3.13
N GLU A 447 7.22 36.56 2.24
CA GLU A 447 7.53 37.91 2.65
C GLU A 447 6.33 38.42 3.43
N ALA A 448 6.53 38.67 4.73
CA ALA A 448 5.59 39.49 5.47
C ALA A 448 5.47 40.82 4.72
N SER A 449 4.31 41.01 4.09
CA SER A 449 3.78 42.30 3.68
C SER A 449 4.19 43.35 4.71
N GLY A 450 4.83 44.42 4.23
CA GLY A 450 5.45 45.44 5.06
C GLY A 450 4.56 45.84 6.23
N SER A 451 5.12 45.76 7.44
CA SER A 451 4.53 46.40 8.60
C SER A 451 4.52 47.89 8.35
N GLY A 452 3.35 48.38 7.96
CA GLY A 452 2.99 49.78 7.92
C GLY A 452 3.41 50.50 9.19
N SER A 453 3.85 51.72 8.96
CA SER A 453 3.97 52.80 9.92
C SER A 453 2.86 52.78 10.98
N ASN A 454 3.19 52.38 12.20
CA ASN A 454 2.53 52.95 13.38
C ASN A 454 3.28 54.25 13.71
N GLN A 455 2.85 55.34 13.04
CA GLN A 455 3.08 56.68 13.55
C GLN A 455 2.34 56.79 14.88
N PHE A 456 3.10 56.90 15.96
CA PHE A 456 2.62 57.54 17.18
C PHE A 456 2.28 59.00 16.86
N GLN A 457 1.02 59.37 17.03
CA GLN A 457 0.67 60.76 17.36
C GLN A 457 -0.35 60.75 18.50
N ASN A 458 0.12 61.40 19.58
CA ASN A 458 -0.49 61.87 20.82
C ASN A 458 -2.00 61.84 20.98
#